data_AF-A0A7Y6X2U6-F1
#
_entry.id   AF-A0A7Y6X2U6-F1
#
_cell.length_a   1.000
_cell.length_b   1.000
_cell.length_c   1.000
_cell.angle_alpha   90.00
_cell.angle_beta   90.00
_cell.angle_gamma   90.00
#
_symmetry.space_group_name_H-M   'P 1'
#
loop_
_entity.id
_entity.type
_entity.pdbx_description
1 polymer ?
#
loop_
_entity_poly.entity_id
_entity_poly.type
_entity_poly.pdbx_seq_one_letter_code
_entity_poly.pdbx_strand_id
1 'polypeptide(L)' 'MAKLILMSVLILTIALPAKAARDPHPMRGLKKAILWFVLFNAAYTYGVLVWVPRLGFG' A
#
# COMPACT_ATOMS: atom_id res chain seq x y z
N MET A 1 -4.91 0.94 16.78
CA MET A 1 -4.18 1.35 15.53
C MET A 1 -3.66 0.18 14.70
N ALA A 2 -3.16 -0.89 15.32
CA ALA A 2 -2.57 -2.05 14.62
C ALA A 2 -3.49 -2.68 13.56
N LYS A 3 -4.80 -2.79 13.84
CA LYS A 3 -5.78 -3.37 12.89
C LYS A 3 -5.86 -2.60 11.58
N LEU A 4 -5.85 -1.27 11.60
CA LEU A 4 -5.95 -0.44 10.40
C LEU A 4 -4.67 -0.52 9.56
N ILE A 5 -3.51 -0.54 10.23
CA ILE A 5 -2.20 -0.74 9.60
C ILE A 5 -2.18 -2.10 8.90
N LEU A 6 -2.60 -3.17 9.59
CA LEU A 6 -2.68 -4.51 9.01
C LEU A 6 -3.67 -4.57 7.83
N MET A 7 -4.86 -3.97 7.98
CA MET A 7 -5.85 -3.92 6.91
C MET A 7 -5.36 -3.16 5.69
N SER A 8 -4.59 -2.08 5.86
CA SER A 8 -4.02 -1.34 4.74
C SER A 8 -3.11 -2.22 3.88
N VAL A 9 -2.30 -3.09 4.50
CA VAL A 9 -1.40 -4.02 3.82
C VAL A 9 -2.20 -5.10 3.09
N LEU A 10 -3.19 -5.71 3.77
CA LEU A 10 -4.06 -6.74 3.19
C LEU A 10 -4.86 -6.23 1.98
N ILE A 11 -5.37 -5.01 2.05
CA ILE A 11 -6.10 -4.42 0.93
C ILE A 11 -5.15 -4.21 -0.24
N LEU A 12 -3.93 -3.70 0.01
CA LEU A 12 -3.02 -3.37 -1.07
C LEU A 12 -2.48 -4.60 -1.82
N THR A 13 -2.20 -5.68 -1.09
CA THR A 13 -1.72 -6.95 -1.67
C THR A 13 -2.73 -7.57 -2.63
N ILE A 14 -4.02 -7.26 -2.49
CA ILE A 14 -5.07 -7.72 -3.40
C ILE A 14 -5.39 -6.67 -4.47
N ALA A 15 -5.54 -5.40 -4.06
CA ALA A 15 -5.99 -4.33 -4.93
C ALA A 15 -4.99 -4.00 -6.04
N LEU A 16 -3.67 -4.01 -5.74
CA LEU A 16 -2.67 -3.70 -6.75
C LEU A 16 -2.59 -4.75 -7.85
N PRO A 17 -2.45 -6.05 -7.55
CA PRO A 17 -2.48 -7.09 -8.57
C PRO A 17 -3.80 -7.12 -9.34
N ALA A 18 -4.94 -7.01 -8.63
CA ALA A 18 -6.25 -7.01 -9.27
C ALA A 18 -6.42 -5.85 -10.27
N LYS A 19 -5.92 -4.66 -9.94
CA LYS A 19 -5.94 -3.50 -10.84
C LYS A 19 -4.94 -3.66 -12.00
N ALA A 20 -3.74 -4.17 -11.72
CA ALA A 20 -2.71 -4.37 -12.74
C ALA A 20 -3.11 -5.45 -13.76
N ALA A 21 -3.76 -6.52 -13.31
CA ALA A 21 -4.26 -7.60 -14.16
C ALA A 21 -5.33 -7.16 -15.17
N ARG A 22 -6.01 -6.04 -14.89
CA ARG A 22 -7.01 -5.44 -15.80
C ARG A 22 -6.40 -4.56 -16.89
N ASP A 23 -5.09 -4.26 -16.82
CA ASP A 23 -4.44 -3.39 -17.81
C ASP A 23 -4.08 -4.22 -19.06
N PRO A 24 -4.55 -3.85 -20.27
CA PRO A 24 -4.35 -4.67 -21.49
C PRO A 24 -2.88 -4.82 -21.90
N HIS A 25 -2.02 -3.89 -21.46
CA HIS A 25 -0.60 -3.91 -21.76
C HIS A 25 0.20 -4.26 -20.48
N PRO A 26 0.87 -5.43 -20.43
CA PRO A 26 1.45 -5.96 -19.20
C PRO A 26 2.52 -5.05 -18.62
N MET A 27 3.40 -4.51 -19.46
CA MET A 27 4.48 -3.60 -19.02
C MET A 27 3.95 -2.29 -18.42
N ARG A 28 2.80 -1.79 -18.91
CA ARG A 28 2.17 -0.57 -18.39
C ARG A 28 1.51 -0.85 -17.03
N GLY A 29 0.82 -1.97 -16.92
CA GLY A 29 0.25 -2.45 -15.66
C GLY A 29 1.32 -2.62 -14.59
N LEU A 30 2.45 -3.25 -14.94
CA LEU A 30 3.59 -3.46 -14.04
C LEU A 30 4.21 -2.13 -13.57
N LYS A 31 4.54 -1.21 -14.49
CA LYS A 31 5.11 0.10 -14.13
C LYS A 31 4.19 0.89 -13.19
N LYS A 32 2.89 0.90 -13.46
CA LYS A 32 1.91 1.53 -12.58
C LYS A 32 1.84 0.82 -11.22
N ALA A 33 1.82 -0.51 -11.20
CA ALA A 33 1.77 -1.28 -9.96
C ALA A 33 2.98 -0.99 -9.07
N ILE A 34 4.19 -0.95 -9.65
CA ILE A 34 5.43 -0.58 -8.97
C ILE A 34 5.33 0.85 -8.42
N LEU A 35 4.88 1.82 -9.24
CA LEU A 35 4.72 3.20 -8.79
C LEU A 35 3.77 3.30 -7.57
N TRP A 36 2.61 2.66 -7.65
CA TRP A 36 1.65 2.65 -6.55
C TRP A 36 2.17 1.91 -5.31
N PHE A 37 2.94 0.84 -5.49
CA PHE A 37 3.56 0.12 -4.39
C PHE A 37 4.61 0.98 -3.67
N VAL A 38 5.44 1.70 -4.42
CA VAL A 38 6.43 2.63 -3.84
C VAL A 38 5.74 3.77 -3.11
N LEU A 39 4.72 4.39 -3.71
CA LEU A 39 3.94 5.44 -3.07
C LEU A 39 3.26 4.97 -1.78
N PHE A 40 2.69 3.76 -1.79
CA PHE A 40 2.11 3.19 -0.58
C PHE A 40 3.16 2.97 0.49
N ASN A 41 4.32 2.39 0.17
CA ASN A 41 5.37 2.15 1.17
C ASN A 41 5.89 3.45 1.77
N ALA A 42 6.04 4.50 0.96
CA ALA A 42 6.41 5.82 1.45
C ALA A 42 5.36 6.38 2.44
N ALA A 43 4.08 6.34 2.06
CA ALA A 43 2.98 6.79 2.92
C ALA A 43 2.83 5.92 4.19
N TYR A 44 2.97 4.60 4.06
CA TYR A 44 2.92 3.64 5.16
C TYR A 44 4.04 3.90 6.15
N THR A 45 5.28 4.03 5.66
CA THR A 45 6.45 4.30 6.50
C THR A 45 6.30 5.63 7.22
N TYR A 46 5.85 6.68 6.53
CA TYR A 46 5.58 7.98 7.15
C TYR A 46 4.48 7.88 8.22
N GLY A 47 3.36 7.23 7.92
CA GLY A 47 2.27 7.02 8.87
C GLY A 47 2.71 6.23 10.09
N VAL A 48 3.48 5.16 9.90
CA VAL A 48 4.03 4.37 11.01
C VAL A 48 5.00 5.21 11.84
N LEU A 49 6.01 5.84 11.24
CA LEU A 49 7.02 6.56 12.02
C LEU A 49 6.47 7.79 12.74
N VAL A 50 5.48 8.48 12.16
CA VAL A 50 5.00 9.75 12.70
C VAL A 50 3.76 9.56 13.56
N TRP A 51 2.83 8.67 13.21
CA TRP A 51 1.51 8.60 13.84
C TRP A 51 1.44 7.52 14.92
N VAL A 52 2.12 6.39 14.73
CA VAL A 52 2.13 5.31 15.72
C VAL A 52 2.72 5.73 17.06
N PRO A 53 3.90 6.38 17.14
CA PRO A 53 4.42 6.82 18.44
C PRO A 53 3.56 7.92 19.08
N ARG A 54 2.78 8.67 18.30
CA ARG A 54 1.88 9.72 18.81
C ARG A 54 0.54 9.18 19.30
N LEU A 55 0.05 8.09 18.72
CA LEU A 55 -1.32 7.57 18.96
C LEU A 55 -1.33 6.26 19.74
N GLY A 56 -0.15 5.66 19.97
CA GLY A 56 0.03 4.43 20.72
C GLY A 56 -0.52 3.18 20.01
N PHE A 57 0.13 2.05 20.22
CA PHE A 57 -0.48 0.74 19.99
C PHE A 57 -1.31 0.37 21.23
N GLY A 58 -2.40 1.11 21.44
CA GLY A 58 -3.45 0.72 22.38
C GLY A 58 -4.20 -0.50 21.88
#